data_AF-A0A662UYR6-F1
#
_entry.id   AF-A0A662UYR6-F1
#
_cell.length_a   1.000
_cell.length_b   1.000
_cell.length_c   1.000
_cell.angle_alpha   90.00
_cell.angle_beta   90.00
_cell.angle_gamma   90.00
#
_symmetry.space_group_name_H-M   'P 1'
#
loop_
_entity.id
_entity.type
_entity.pdbx_description
1 polymer ?
#
loop_
_entity_poly.entity_id
_entity_poly.type
_entity_poly.pdbx_seq_one_letter_code
_entity_poly.pdbx_strand_id
1 'polypeptide(L)'
;MRSKERLRLLLLNMKDRLATPGDVALTSGLPRYEVLASFHVLEALRIIEPVHVRGNFKIYRLTKVGEELLKALENGGEFEVNIVYKPSSESEMSSLGLSKNSSFGGT
;
A
#
# COMPACT_ATOMS: atom_id res chain seq x y z
N MET A 1 -11.74 17.01 -5.70
CA MET A 1 -11.82 15.79 -4.86
C MET A 1 -10.65 15.78 -3.90
N ARG A 2 -10.88 15.62 -2.60
CA ARG A 2 -9.83 15.62 -1.57
C ARG A 2 -9.12 14.25 -1.49
N SER A 3 -7.88 14.21 -1.02
CA SER A 3 -7.07 12.98 -1.00
C SER A 3 -7.71 11.84 -0.19
N LYS A 4 -8.36 12.15 0.95
CA LYS A 4 -9.09 11.15 1.76
C LYS A 4 -10.26 10.51 1.00
N GLU A 5 -10.99 11.30 0.23
CA GLU A 5 -12.10 10.79 -0.60
C GLU A 5 -11.58 9.85 -1.68
N ARG A 6 -10.42 10.15 -2.27
CA ARG A 6 -9.79 9.31 -3.31
C ARG A 6 -9.41 7.95 -2.75
N LEU A 7 -8.76 7.95 -1.58
CA LEU A 7 -8.42 6.72 -0.86
C LEU A 7 -9.69 5.92 -0.53
N ARG A 8 -10.72 6.58 0.00
CA ARG A 8 -12.01 5.94 0.27
C ARG A 8 -12.59 5.30 -0.99
N LEU A 9 -12.66 6.02 -2.11
CA LEU A 9 -13.18 5.46 -3.37
C LEU A 9 -12.36 4.25 -3.85
N LEU A 10 -11.03 4.31 -3.74
CA LEU A 10 -10.17 3.19 -4.14
C LEU A 10 -10.49 1.94 -3.33
N LEU A 11 -10.51 2.04 -1.99
CA LEU A 11 -10.80 0.92 -1.10
C LEU A 11 -12.25 0.43 -1.27
N LEU A 12 -13.22 1.33 -1.40
CA LEU A 12 -14.62 0.98 -1.62
C LEU A 12 -14.80 0.16 -2.92
N ASN A 13 -14.06 0.51 -3.97
CA ASN A 13 -14.07 -0.24 -5.23
C ASN A 13 -13.39 -1.62 -5.12
N MET A 14 -12.83 -2.01 -3.98
CA MET A 14 -12.29 -3.35 -3.73
C MET A 14 -13.13 -4.12 -2.68
N LYS A 15 -14.14 -3.48 -2.08
CA LYS A 15 -14.98 -4.09 -1.05
C LYS A 15 -15.72 -5.30 -1.61
N ASP A 16 -15.66 -6.42 -0.89
CA ASP A 16 -16.34 -7.68 -1.19
C ASP A 16 -16.03 -8.28 -2.58
N ARG A 17 -14.92 -7.90 -3.21
CA ARG A 17 -14.51 -8.46 -4.51
C ARG A 17 -13.00 -8.54 -4.69
N LEU A 18 -12.60 -9.34 -5.66
CA LEU A 18 -11.23 -9.33 -6.20
C LEU A 18 -11.13 -8.27 -7.29
N ALA A 19 -10.02 -7.53 -7.33
CA ALA A 19 -9.84 -6.48 -8.32
C ALA A 19 -8.38 -6.36 -8.78
N THR A 20 -8.20 -6.04 -10.05
CA THR A 20 -6.93 -5.55 -10.57
C THR A 20 -6.86 -4.01 -10.44
N PRO A 21 -5.67 -3.39 -10.48
CA PRO A 21 -5.56 -1.94 -10.54
C PRO A 21 -6.31 -1.34 -11.75
N GLY A 22 -6.38 -2.09 -12.86
CA GLY A 22 -7.12 -1.70 -14.06
C GLY A 22 -8.63 -1.62 -13.81
N ASP A 23 -9.19 -2.64 -13.14
CA ASP A 23 -10.62 -2.67 -12.79
C ASP A 23 -10.98 -1.51 -11.87
N VAL A 24 -10.16 -1.25 -10.84
CA VAL A 24 -10.39 -0.15 -9.89
C VAL A 24 -10.29 1.21 -10.58
N ALA A 25 -9.32 1.42 -11.48
CA ALA A 25 -9.23 2.66 -12.24
C ALA A 25 -10.50 2.91 -13.09
N LEU A 26 -11.01 1.86 -13.74
CA LEU A 26 -12.22 1.93 -14.55
C LEU A 26 -13.47 2.24 -13.69
N THR A 27 -13.66 1.55 -12.56
CA THR A 27 -14.88 1.69 -11.75
C THR A 27 -14.86 2.89 -10.80
N SER A 28 -13.68 3.37 -10.38
CA SER A 28 -13.55 4.54 -9.49
C SER A 28 -13.53 5.88 -10.25
N GLY A 29 -13.26 5.87 -11.56
CA GLY A 29 -13.04 7.09 -12.35
C GLY A 29 -11.73 7.82 -12.02
N LEU A 30 -10.87 7.24 -11.18
CA LEU A 30 -9.58 7.82 -10.83
C LEU A 30 -8.55 7.60 -11.96
N PRO A 31 -7.59 8.51 -12.14
CA PRO A 31 -6.53 8.34 -13.13
C PRO A 31 -5.72 7.07 -12.87
N ARG A 32 -5.47 6.28 -13.94
CA ARG A 32 -4.79 4.97 -13.83
C ARG A 32 -3.43 5.05 -13.11
N TYR A 33 -2.65 6.10 -13.34
CA TYR A 33 -1.34 6.26 -12.71
C TYR A 33 -1.45 6.41 -11.18
N GLU A 34 -2.49 7.09 -10.68
CA GLU A 34 -2.70 7.23 -9.25
C GLU A 34 -3.13 5.91 -8.61
N VAL A 35 -3.99 5.15 -9.30
CA VAL A 35 -4.43 3.83 -8.82
C VAL A 35 -3.23 2.89 -8.75
N LEU A 36 -2.39 2.84 -9.78
CA LEU A 36 -1.17 2.03 -9.78
C LEU A 36 -0.22 2.43 -8.64
N ALA A 37 0.06 3.71 -8.47
CA ALA A 37 0.92 4.21 -7.38
C ALA A 37 0.33 3.87 -6.00
N SER A 38 -0.97 4.03 -5.84
CA SER A 38 -1.67 3.71 -4.59
C SER A 38 -1.59 2.21 -4.29
N PHE A 39 -1.79 1.34 -5.27
CA PHE A 39 -1.69 -0.11 -5.07
C PHE A 39 -0.31 -0.53 -4.56
N HIS A 40 0.77 0.05 -5.09
CA HIS A 40 2.12 -0.24 -4.57
C HIS A 40 2.28 0.11 -3.09
N VAL A 41 1.80 1.29 -2.68
CA VAL A 41 1.87 1.72 -1.28
C VAL A 41 0.96 0.88 -0.39
N LEU A 42 -0.29 0.65 -0.81
CA LEU A 42 -1.27 -0.13 -0.03
C LEU A 42 -0.84 -1.60 0.12
N GLU A 43 -0.20 -2.19 -0.90
CA GLU A 43 0.39 -3.53 -0.83
C GLU A 43 1.54 -3.56 0.19
N ALA A 44 2.45 -2.58 0.13
CA ALA A 44 3.55 -2.46 1.07
C ALA A 44 3.08 -2.29 2.53
N LEU A 45 1.96 -1.58 2.74
CA LEU A 45 1.33 -1.37 4.04
C LEU A 45 0.43 -2.54 4.48
N ARG A 46 0.29 -3.61 3.67
CA ARG A 46 -0.63 -4.73 3.91
C ARG A 46 -2.10 -4.32 4.10
N ILE A 47 -2.50 -3.21 3.50
CA ILE A 47 -3.90 -2.77 3.41
C ILE A 47 -4.64 -3.58 2.34
N ILE A 48 -3.92 -3.91 1.26
CA ILE A 48 -4.34 -4.87 0.25
C ILE A 48 -3.32 -6.00 0.15
N GLU A 49 -3.72 -7.15 -0.35
CA GLU A 49 -2.82 -8.26 -0.61
C GLU A 49 -3.10 -8.92 -1.96
N PRO A 50 -2.06 -9.38 -2.68
CA PRO A 50 -2.25 -10.13 -3.91
C PRO A 50 -2.78 -11.53 -3.57
N VAL A 51 -3.85 -11.95 -4.25
CA VAL A 51 -4.40 -13.33 -4.16
C VAL A 51 -3.96 -14.19 -5.34
N HIS A 52 -3.52 -13.56 -6.43
CA HIS A 52 -3.00 -14.23 -7.61
C HIS A 52 -1.92 -13.38 -8.25
N VAL A 53 -0.82 -14.02 -8.65
CA VAL A 53 0.33 -13.38 -9.31
C VAL A 53 0.73 -14.22 -10.52
N ARG A 54 0.76 -13.61 -11.71
CA ARG A 54 1.25 -14.21 -12.95
C ARG A 54 2.11 -13.20 -13.70
N GLY A 55 3.42 -13.24 -13.48
CA GLY A 55 4.34 -12.21 -13.97
C GLY A 55 3.98 -10.85 -13.39
N ASN A 56 3.77 -9.85 -14.26
CA ASN A 56 3.36 -8.50 -13.84
C ASN A 56 1.86 -8.36 -13.57
N PHE A 57 1.07 -9.40 -13.85
CA PHE A 57 -0.35 -9.40 -13.59
C PHE A 57 -0.63 -9.82 -12.15
N LYS A 58 -1.32 -8.96 -11.38
CA LYS A 58 -1.70 -9.22 -9.99
C LYS A 58 -3.18 -8.92 -9.78
N ILE A 59 -3.86 -9.81 -9.06
CA ILE A 59 -5.22 -9.63 -8.56
C ILE A 59 -5.15 -9.44 -7.06
N TYR A 60 -5.85 -8.44 -6.54
CA TYR A 60 -5.81 -8.06 -5.14
C TYR A 60 -7.15 -8.22 -4.45
N ARG A 61 -7.11 -8.31 -3.12
CA ARG A 61 -8.24 -8.11 -2.22
C ARG A 61 -7.89 -7.13 -1.11
N LEU A 62 -8.89 -6.56 -0.45
CA LEU A 62 -8.69 -5.89 0.83
C LEU A 62 -8.29 -6.91 1.90
N THR A 63 -7.34 -6.55 2.75
CA THR A 63 -7.08 -7.28 3.99
C THR A 63 -8.07 -6.83 5.07
N LYS A 64 -8.12 -7.55 6.21
CA LYS A 64 -8.91 -7.11 7.38
C LYS A 64 -8.56 -5.67 7.80
N VAL A 65 -7.27 -5.35 7.79
CA VAL A 65 -6.74 -4.01 8.11
C VAL A 65 -7.26 -2.98 7.10
N GLY A 66 -7.33 -3.32 5.81
CA GLY A 66 -7.91 -2.45 4.79
C GLY A 66 -9.41 -2.25 4.91
N GLU A 67 -10.16 -3.28 5.33
CA GLU A 67 -11.59 -3.14 5.64
C GLU A 67 -11.83 -2.22 6.84
N GLU A 68 -11.02 -2.32 7.89
CA GLU A 68 -11.08 -1.44 9.06
C GLU A 68 -10.76 0.01 8.68
N LEU A 69 -9.73 0.23 7.86
CA LEU A 69 -9.42 1.56 7.31
C LEU A 69 -10.59 2.13 6.51
N LEU A 70 -11.21 1.33 5.64
CA LEU A 70 -12.38 1.76 4.87
C LEU A 70 -13.54 2.17 5.81
N LYS A 71 -13.83 1.36 6.85
CA LYS A 71 -14.85 1.70 7.85
C LYS A 71 -14.54 3.00 8.59
N ALA A 72 -13.28 3.22 8.97
CA ALA A 72 -12.87 4.47 9.61
C ALA A 72 -13.07 5.68 8.68
N LEU A 73 -12.71 5.55 7.39
CA LEU A 73 -12.94 6.61 6.39
C LEU A 73 -14.42 6.89 6.13
N GLU A 74 -15.29 5.88 6.22
CA GLU A 74 -16.74 6.03 6.06
C GLU A 74 -17.41 6.70 7.26
N ASN A 75 -16.94 6.39 8.48
CA ASN A 75 -17.52 6.88 9.72
C ASN A 75 -16.89 8.17 10.23
N GLY A 76 -15.86 8.71 9.55
CA GLY A 76 -15.09 9.86 10.01
C GLY A 76 -14.24 9.57 11.24
N GLY A 77 -13.84 8.32 11.43
CA GLY A 77 -13.03 7.85 12.55
C GLY A 77 -11.53 8.00 12.34
N GLU A 78 -10.78 7.56 13.34
CA GLU A 78 -9.32 7.51 13.33
C GLU A 78 -8.83 6.10 12.99
N PHE A 79 -7.64 6.03 12.39
CA PHE A 79 -7.01 4.77 12.02
C PHE A 79 -5.49 4.91 12.10
N GLU A 80 -4.84 3.97 12.77
CA GLU A 80 -3.39 3.97 12.96
C GLU A 80 -2.75 2.76 12.27
N VAL A 81 -1.62 3.00 11.59
CA VAL A 81 -0.82 1.96 10.94
C VAL A 81 0.52 1.89 11.64
N ASN A 82 0.76 0.78 12.35
CA ASN A 82 2.05 0.49 12.97
C ASN A 82 2.90 -0.37 12.03
N ILE A 83 3.97 0.22 11.48
CA ILE A 83 4.87 -0.46 10.54
C ILE A 83 6.12 -0.91 11.30
N VAL A 84 6.36 -2.23 11.31
CA VAL A 84 7.60 -2.81 11.84
C VAL A 84 8.42 -3.33 10.66
N TYR A 85 9.43 -2.58 10.25
CA TYR A 85 10.37 -3.01 9.22
C TYR A 85 11.55 -3.74 9.88
N LYS A 86 11.70 -5.03 9.56
CA LYS A 86 12.89 -5.82 9.91
C LYS A 86 13.64 -6.08 8.60
N PRO A 87 14.80 -5.45 8.36
CA PRO A 87 15.58 -5.75 7.16
C PRO A 87 16.02 -7.21 7.20
N SER A 88 15.62 -7.98 6.20
CA SER A 88 16.04 -9.35 5.99
C SER A 88 17.44 -9.34 5.35
N SER A 89 18.48 -9.44 6.19
CA SER A 89 19.91 -9.59 5.87
C SER A 89 20.66 -8.35 5.34
N GLU A 90 21.93 -8.22 5.78
CA GLU A 90 22.86 -7.11 5.49
C GLU A 90 23.13 -6.86 3.99
N SER A 91 22.85 -7.83 3.13
CA SER A 91 23.09 -7.73 1.67
C SER A 91 22.18 -6.73 0.94
N GLU A 92 21.00 -6.42 1.48
CA GLU A 92 20.11 -5.38 0.89
C GLU A 92 20.53 -3.96 1.32
N MET A 93 21.21 -3.81 2.47
CA MET A 93 21.72 -2.51 2.92
C MET A 93 22.87 -1.99 2.04
N SER A 94 23.70 -2.89 1.49
CA SER A 94 24.84 -2.54 0.64
C SER A 94 24.44 -2.00 -0.74
N SER A 95 23.32 -2.47 -1.30
CA SER A 95 22.81 -2.02 -2.61
C SER A 95 22.04 -0.69 -2.54
N LEU A 96 21.56 -0.32 -1.35
CA LEU A 96 20.87 0.95 -1.10
C LEU A 96 21.82 2.10 -0.70
N GLY A 97 23.14 1.88 -0.69
CA GLY A 97 24.14 2.92 -0.41
C GLY A 97 24.11 3.47 1.02
N LEU A 98 23.33 2.86 1.91
CA LEU A 98 23.22 3.26 3.32
C LEU A 98 24.35 2.59 4.13
N SER A 99 25.59 2.94 3.80
CA SER A 99 26.73 2.62 4.67
C SER A 99 26.73 3.57 5.87
N LYS A 100 26.77 3.01 7.09
CA LYS A 100 26.94 3.76 8.32
C LYS A 100 28.31 4.48 8.27
N ASN A 101 28.31 5.81 8.25
CA ASN A 101 29.46 6.56 8.75
C ASN A 101 29.47 6.45 10.28
N SER A 102 29.88 5.30 10.79
CA SER A 102 30.33 5.14 12.17
C SER A 102 31.85 5.16 12.21
N SER A 103 32.42 6.36 12.14
CA SER A 103 33.78 6.65 12.63
C SER A 103 34.07 8.14 12.50
N PHE A 104 33.72 8.91 13.53
CA PHE A 104 34.65 9.96 13.97
C PHE A 104 35.05 9.59 15.39
N GLY A 105 36.15 8.83 15.44
CA GLY A 105 36.83 8.48 16.67
C GLY A 105 37.50 9.70 17.28
N GLY A 106 37.79 9.57 18.58
CA GLY A 106 38.43 10.60 19.36
C GLY A 106 39.82 10.96 18.87
N THR A 107 40.15 12.22 19.12
CA THR A 107 41.34 12.65 19.88
C THR A 107 40.91 13.88 20.67
#